data_AF-A0A7S1DPU5-F1
#
_entry.id   AF-A0A7S1DPU5-F1
#
_cell.length_a   1.000
_cell.length_b   1.000
_cell.length_c   1.000
_cell.angle_alpha   90.00
_cell.angle_beta   90.00
_cell.angle_gamma   90.00
#
_symmetry.space_group_name_H-M   'P 1'
#
loop_
_entity.id
_entity.type
_entity.pdbx_description
1 polymer ?
#
loop_
_entity_poly.entity_id
_entity_poly.type
_entity_poly.pdbx_seq_one_letter_code
_entity_poly.pdbx_strand_id
1 'polypeptide(L)'
;RLASSLLFFGAVAQHIPQFRHIGCFRDADLGGGRRVIPSIEHSHEAVQGSYKGRAKPVLSCAIAAEAGGFPGFCVQDGGWCGASADMMSVYDSFGPADHLQPPYCCRGDGA
;
A
#
# COMPACT_ATOMS: atom_id res chain seq x y z
N ARG A 1 34.07 -38.24 -13.98
CA ARG A 1 32.87 -37.65 -14.60
C ARG A 1 32.33 -36.60 -13.63
N LEU A 2 32.72 -35.34 -13.79
CA LEU A 2 32.27 -34.24 -12.92
C LEU A 2 31.04 -33.63 -13.59
N ALA A 3 29.86 -33.85 -13.01
CA ALA A 3 28.64 -33.18 -13.41
C ALA A 3 28.77 -31.72 -12.95
N SER A 4 29.01 -30.82 -13.91
CA SER A 4 29.00 -29.38 -13.67
C SER A 4 27.55 -28.97 -13.47
N SER A 5 27.13 -28.82 -12.21
CA SER A 5 25.83 -28.28 -11.86
C SER A 5 25.79 -26.80 -12.24
N LEU A 6 25.25 -26.51 -13.43
CA LEU A 6 24.92 -25.15 -13.85
C LEU A 6 23.71 -24.68 -13.03
N LEU A 7 23.97 -23.88 -11.99
CA LEU A 7 22.91 -23.13 -11.30
C LEU A 7 22.44 -22.02 -12.25
N PHE A 8 21.28 -22.22 -12.87
CA PHE A 8 20.56 -21.16 -13.58
C PHE A 8 20.05 -20.14 -12.56
N PHE A 9 20.83 -19.09 -12.31
CA PHE A 9 20.31 -17.86 -11.72
C PHE A 9 19.52 -17.13 -12.81
N GLY A 10 18.28 -17.56 -13.03
CA GLY A 10 17.32 -16.76 -13.79
C GLY A 10 17.17 -15.41 -13.10
N ALA A 11 17.47 -14.32 -13.80
CA ALA A 11 17.22 -12.98 -13.30
C ALA A 11 15.70 -12.83 -13.09
N VAL A 12 15.25 -12.80 -11.84
CA VAL A 12 13.87 -12.44 -11.52
C VAL A 12 13.75 -10.95 -11.81
N ALA A 13 13.05 -10.58 -12.89
CA ALA A 13 12.72 -9.19 -13.14
C ALA A 13 11.86 -8.70 -11.96
N GLN A 14 12.36 -7.71 -11.21
CA GLN A 14 11.60 -7.12 -10.13
C GLN A 14 10.43 -6.34 -10.73
N HIS A 15 9.24 -6.93 -10.69
CA HIS A 15 8.01 -6.24 -11.04
C HIS A 15 7.71 -5.19 -9.96
N ILE A 16 7.67 -3.92 -10.36
CA ILE A 16 7.33 -2.82 -9.46
C ILE A 16 5.87 -2.46 -9.77
N PRO A 17 4.94 -2.63 -8.80
CA PRO A 17 3.54 -2.27 -9.00
C PRO A 17 3.42 -0.80 -9.40
N GLN A 18 2.61 -0.50 -10.42
CA GLN A 18 2.44 0.84 -10.97
C GLN A 18 1.10 1.45 -10.55
N PHE A 19 1.05 2.02 -9.35
CA PHE A 19 -0.11 2.81 -8.89
C PHE A 19 0.18 4.31 -9.00
N ARG A 20 -0.77 5.07 -9.53
CA ARG A 20 -0.67 6.53 -9.67
C ARG A 20 -1.15 7.21 -8.40
N HIS A 21 -0.53 8.32 -8.03
CA HIS A 21 -1.00 9.13 -6.91
C HIS A 21 -2.35 9.78 -7.26
N ILE A 22 -3.38 9.52 -6.47
CA ILE A 22 -4.74 10.04 -6.69
C ILE A 22 -5.08 11.20 -5.75
N GLY A 23 -4.40 11.31 -4.60
CA GLY A 23 -4.59 12.42 -3.67
C GLY A 23 -4.39 11.98 -2.22
N CYS A 24 -4.55 12.95 -1.31
CA CYS A 24 -4.53 12.70 0.12
C CYS A 24 -5.84 13.18 0.75
N PHE A 25 -6.43 12.33 1.58
CA PHE A 25 -7.79 12.48 2.07
C PHE A 25 -7.83 12.39 3.58
N ARG A 26 -8.95 12.83 4.13
CA ARG A 26 -9.26 12.68 5.53
C ARG A 26 -9.56 11.22 5.82
N ASP A 27 -9.13 10.78 6.99
CA ASP A 27 -9.50 9.48 7.52
C ASP A 27 -10.43 9.66 8.73
N ALA A 28 -11.47 8.83 8.82
CA ALA A 28 -12.46 8.84 9.89
C ALA A 28 -11.84 8.68 11.29
N ASP A 29 -10.70 7.98 11.35
CA ASP A 29 -9.90 7.75 12.55
C ASP A 29 -9.56 9.08 13.27
N LEU A 30 -9.28 10.15 12.51
CA LEU A 30 -8.93 11.47 13.09
C LEU A 30 -10.07 12.09 13.92
N GLY A 31 -11.28 11.53 13.89
CA GLY A 31 -12.42 11.88 14.74
C GLY A 31 -12.96 10.73 15.60
N GLY A 32 -12.24 9.62 15.74
CA GLY A 32 -12.68 8.43 16.49
C GLY A 32 -13.70 7.55 15.74
N GLY A 33 -13.85 7.74 14.43
CA GLY A 33 -14.74 6.95 13.57
C GLY A 33 -14.09 5.67 13.03
N ARG A 34 -14.89 4.79 12.42
CA ARG A 34 -14.39 3.59 11.74
C ARG A 34 -13.77 3.96 10.39
N ARG A 35 -12.51 3.56 10.19
CA ARG A 35 -11.78 3.70 8.91
C ARG A 35 -12.59 3.05 7.77
N VAL A 36 -12.75 3.77 6.65
CA VAL A 36 -13.47 3.27 5.46
C VAL A 36 -12.63 2.32 4.61
N ILE A 37 -11.32 2.56 4.54
CA ILE A 37 -10.34 1.66 3.91
C ILE A 37 -9.56 0.96 5.04
N PRO A 38 -9.78 -0.35 5.27
CA PRO A 38 -9.19 -1.07 6.40
C PRO A 38 -7.68 -1.28 6.25
N SER A 39 -7.04 -1.68 7.36
CA SER A 39 -5.64 -2.10 7.38
C SER A 39 -5.41 -3.33 6.50
N ILE A 40 -4.28 -3.35 5.82
CA ILE A 40 -3.71 -4.57 5.24
C ILE A 40 -2.36 -4.94 5.87
N GLU A 41 -1.98 -4.32 6.99
CA GLU A 41 -0.79 -4.73 7.76
C GLU A 41 -0.85 -6.24 8.08
N HIS A 42 0.31 -6.90 8.04
CA HIS A 42 0.47 -8.35 8.22
C HIS A 42 -0.16 -9.25 7.15
N SER A 43 -0.79 -8.71 6.09
CA SER A 43 -1.38 -9.52 5.01
C SER A 43 -0.36 -10.09 4.01
N HIS A 44 0.82 -9.48 3.90
CA HIS A 44 1.87 -9.85 2.96
C HIS A 44 3.25 -9.67 3.60
N GLU A 45 4.28 -10.38 3.11
CA GLU A 45 5.66 -10.29 3.64
C GLU A 45 6.22 -8.86 3.63
N ALA A 46 5.84 -8.06 2.63
CA ALA A 46 6.25 -6.67 2.47
C ALA A 46 5.72 -5.74 3.59
N VAL A 47 4.61 -6.12 4.23
CA VAL A 47 3.93 -5.33 5.27
C VAL A 47 3.94 -6.03 6.63
N GLN A 48 5.01 -6.78 6.90
CA GLN A 48 5.27 -7.36 8.22
C GLN A 48 5.96 -6.36 9.15
N GLY A 49 5.93 -6.68 10.45
CA GLY A 49 6.57 -5.89 11.50
C GLY A 49 5.92 -4.53 11.74
N SER A 50 6.65 -3.63 12.42
CA SER A 50 6.17 -2.29 12.69
C SER A 50 6.26 -1.40 11.46
N TYR A 51 5.13 -0.79 11.06
CA TYR A 51 5.10 0.15 9.94
C TYR A 51 5.94 1.41 10.18
N LYS A 52 6.18 1.79 11.43
CA LYS A 52 7.01 2.97 11.80
C LYS A 52 8.49 2.80 11.44
N GLY A 53 8.98 1.56 11.42
CA GLY A 53 10.38 1.25 11.10
C GLY A 53 10.60 0.84 9.64
N ARG A 54 9.56 0.89 8.80
CA ARG A 54 9.60 0.36 7.44
C ARG A 54 10.37 1.29 6.51
N ALA A 55 11.44 0.78 5.88
CA ALA A 55 12.33 1.59 5.05
C ALA A 55 11.69 2.10 3.74
N LYS A 56 10.79 1.33 3.13
CA LYS A 56 10.13 1.67 1.86
C LYS A 56 8.61 1.53 1.97
N PRO A 57 7.94 2.36 2.77
CA PRO A 57 6.53 2.16 3.12
C PRO A 57 5.62 2.17 1.88
N VAL A 58 5.78 3.14 0.99
CA VAL A 58 4.96 3.24 -0.24
C VAL A 58 5.12 2.01 -1.12
N LEU A 59 6.35 1.57 -1.39
CA LEU A 59 6.61 0.37 -2.21
C LEU A 59 6.06 -0.89 -1.54
N SER A 60 6.18 -0.98 -0.22
CA SER A 60 5.71 -2.14 0.54
C SER A 60 4.19 -2.26 0.51
N CYS A 61 3.47 -1.13 0.69
CA CYS A 61 2.02 -1.10 0.55
C CYS A 61 1.60 -1.42 -0.89
N ALA A 62 2.31 -0.92 -1.90
CA ALA A 62 2.04 -1.23 -3.30
C ALA A 62 2.16 -2.75 -3.59
N ILE A 63 3.21 -3.39 -3.09
CA ILE A 63 3.42 -4.84 -3.26
C ILE A 63 2.31 -5.62 -2.56
N ALA A 64 1.97 -5.27 -1.31
CA ALA A 64 0.91 -5.95 -0.59
C ALA A 64 -0.47 -5.77 -1.25
N ALA A 65 -0.72 -4.58 -1.79
CA ALA A 65 -1.99 -4.28 -2.45
C ALA A 65 -2.16 -5.03 -3.77
N GLU A 66 -1.09 -5.08 -4.59
CA GLU A 66 -1.06 -5.86 -5.81
C GLU A 66 -1.22 -7.36 -5.51
N ALA A 67 -0.50 -7.89 -4.52
CA ALA A 67 -0.63 -9.28 -4.09
C ALA A 67 -2.04 -9.63 -3.57
N GLY A 68 -2.73 -8.65 -2.97
CA GLY A 68 -4.13 -8.75 -2.53
C GLY A 68 -5.16 -8.54 -3.65
N GLY A 69 -4.75 -8.18 -4.86
CA GLY A 69 -5.64 -7.88 -5.97
C GLY A 69 -6.47 -6.61 -5.78
N PHE A 70 -5.99 -5.66 -4.99
CA PHE A 70 -6.70 -4.39 -4.74
C PHE A 70 -6.41 -3.37 -5.86
N PRO A 71 -7.39 -2.53 -6.24
CA PRO A 71 -7.23 -1.52 -7.30
C PRO A 71 -6.36 -0.32 -6.89
N GLY A 72 -5.83 -0.34 -5.66
CA GLY A 72 -5.01 0.71 -5.10
C GLY A 72 -4.68 0.46 -3.63
N PHE A 73 -4.04 1.44 -3.02
CA PHE A 73 -3.72 1.47 -1.59
C PHE A 73 -3.62 2.90 -1.08
N CYS A 74 -3.62 3.05 0.24
CA CYS A 74 -3.37 4.29 0.92
C CYS A 74 -2.30 4.12 1.99
N VAL A 75 -1.50 5.17 2.21
CA VAL A 75 -0.44 5.24 3.22
C VAL A 75 -0.81 6.30 4.24
N GLN A 76 -0.69 5.96 5.53
CA GLN A 76 -0.89 6.89 6.64
C GLN A 76 0.27 6.82 7.63
N ASP A 77 0.39 7.88 8.44
CA ASP A 77 1.18 7.87 9.67
C ASP A 77 2.65 7.39 9.51
N GLY A 78 3.23 7.74 8.36
CA GLY A 78 4.60 7.41 8.00
C GLY A 78 4.82 6.02 7.40
N GLY A 79 3.79 5.17 7.32
CA GLY A 79 3.94 3.88 6.62
C GLY A 79 2.87 2.82 6.82
N TRP A 80 1.82 3.11 7.58
CA TRP A 80 0.67 2.21 7.73
C TRP A 80 -0.03 2.05 6.38
N CYS A 81 -0.35 0.81 6.01
CA CYS A 81 -0.97 0.47 4.73
C CYS A 81 -2.47 0.14 4.90
N GLY A 82 -3.30 0.71 4.03
CA GLY A 82 -4.68 0.28 3.87
C GLY A 82 -5.05 0.07 2.41
N ALA A 83 -5.96 -0.88 2.17
CA ALA A 83 -6.52 -1.18 0.87
C ALA A 83 -7.85 -1.94 1.04
N SER A 84 -8.69 -1.88 0.02
CA SER A 84 -9.90 -2.70 -0.10
C SER A 84 -10.33 -2.82 -1.55
N ALA A 85 -11.20 -3.78 -1.85
CA ALA A 85 -11.74 -3.96 -3.19
C ALA A 85 -12.55 -2.74 -3.68
N ASP A 86 -13.17 -2.00 -2.77
CA ASP A 86 -14.01 -0.83 -3.04
C ASP A 86 -13.29 0.51 -2.85
N MET A 87 -11.97 0.52 -2.58
CA MET A 87 -11.26 1.72 -2.14
C MET A 87 -11.36 2.90 -3.13
N MET A 88 -11.46 2.62 -4.42
CA MET A 88 -11.58 3.64 -5.47
C MET A 88 -12.91 4.40 -5.41
N SER A 89 -13.91 3.87 -4.69
CA SER A 89 -15.21 4.52 -4.48
C SER A 89 -15.36 5.20 -3.13
N VAL A 90 -14.41 5.01 -2.20
CA VAL A 90 -14.53 5.47 -0.81
C VAL A 90 -13.32 6.27 -0.31
N TYR A 91 -12.24 6.39 -1.08
CA TYR A 91 -11.00 7.05 -0.62
C TYR A 91 -11.20 8.50 -0.19
N ASP A 92 -12.16 9.19 -0.79
CA ASP A 92 -12.49 10.60 -0.55
C ASP A 92 -13.77 10.78 0.26
N SER A 93 -14.29 9.72 0.90
CA SER A 93 -15.54 9.76 1.68
C SER A 93 -15.58 10.90 2.70
N PHE A 94 -14.40 11.27 3.23
CA PHE A 94 -14.28 12.35 4.19
C PHE A 94 -13.73 13.63 3.59
N GLY A 95 -13.44 13.72 2.29
CA GLY A 95 -12.91 14.91 1.61
C GLY A 95 -11.39 15.07 1.66
N PRO A 96 -10.84 16.07 0.97
CA PRO A 96 -9.39 16.30 0.86
C PRO A 96 -8.75 16.71 2.20
N ALA A 97 -7.47 16.39 2.36
CA ALA A 97 -6.68 16.64 3.56
C ALA A 97 -5.54 17.64 3.32
N ASP A 98 -5.85 18.82 2.78
CA ASP A 98 -4.86 19.81 2.33
C ASP A 98 -3.92 20.32 3.44
N HIS A 99 -4.31 20.16 4.73
CA HIS A 99 -3.54 20.63 5.89
C HIS A 99 -3.60 19.73 7.13
N LEU A 100 -4.08 18.49 7.00
CA LEU A 100 -4.15 17.56 8.13
C LEU A 100 -2.89 16.69 8.20
N GLN A 101 -2.38 16.46 9.40
CA GLN A 101 -1.27 15.54 9.65
C GLN A 101 -1.67 14.45 10.65
N PRO A 102 -1.34 13.17 10.37
CA PRO A 102 -0.86 12.65 9.09
C PRO A 102 -2.03 12.43 8.09
N PRO A 103 -1.92 12.90 6.84
CA PRO A 103 -2.97 12.68 5.85
C PRO A 103 -2.98 11.23 5.37
N TYR A 104 -4.10 10.78 4.81
CA TYR A 104 -4.22 9.44 4.23
C TYR A 104 -4.03 9.52 2.71
N CYS A 105 -2.80 9.24 2.24
CA CYS A 105 -2.42 9.46 0.85
C CYS A 105 -2.59 8.19 0.01
N CYS A 106 -3.47 8.26 -0.98
CA CYS A 106 -3.91 7.13 -1.77
C CYS A 106 -3.29 7.09 -3.17
N ARG A 107 -3.12 5.88 -3.68
CA ARG A 107 -2.66 5.56 -5.03
C ARG A 107 -3.52 4.45 -5.62
N GLY A 108 -3.76 4.49 -6.92
CA GLY A 108 -4.57 3.47 -7.62
C GLY A 108 -4.37 3.54 -9.13
N ASP A 109 -5.14 2.75 -9.86
CA ASP A 109 -5.06 2.62 -11.33
C ASP A 109 -5.50 3.89 -12.10
N GLY A 110 -5.87 4.93 -11.36
CA GLY A 110 -6.51 6.13 -11.89
C GLY A 110 -8.02 5.91 -11.97
N ALA A 111 -8.78 6.81 -11.34
CA ALA A 111 -10.20 6.96 -11.65
C ALA A 111 -10.36 7.60 -13.04
#